data_AF-A0A558G8M0-F1
#
_entry.id   AF-A0A558G8M0-F1
#
_cell.length_a   1.000
_cell.length_b   1.000
_cell.length_c   1.000
_cell.angle_alpha   90.00
_cell.angle_beta   90.00
_cell.angle_gamma   90.00
#
_symmetry.space_group_name_H-M   'P 1'
#
loop_
_entity.id
_entity.type
_entity.pdbx_description
1 polymer ?
#
loop_
_entity_poly.entity_id
_entity_poly.type
_entity_poly.pdbx_seq_one_letter_code
_entity_poly.pdbx_strand_id
1 'polypeptide(L)'
;MHLDRTRIRRLAERLDEEGVVNRHRRETRSEFELVYSVSIPPSMEDLDTVFKRVIQARSQPLSHEAYETLVANIDPASVLSLDSRDEAFRRLYEQKHIGQKIANEYLRIAVDVLNVNPDWRDDLHVALDTNILQALVKTGGIRIDSSEANRSVGRLVNMDPDADPNKLIGYTDLQDAFQDAAAHIDQPRIVFDELWTEHRSFIADPLLRPQSIFADLLIEEYL
;
A
#
# COMPACT_ATOMS: atom_id res chain seq x y z
N MET A 1 5.74 -14.64 15.48
CA MET A 1 4.87 -14.17 14.39
C MET A 1 5.60 -14.43 13.10
N HIS A 2 4.91 -14.81 12.03
CA HIS A 2 5.54 -15.11 10.75
C HIS A 2 4.57 -14.91 9.57
N LEU A 3 5.13 -14.81 8.36
CA LEU A 3 4.36 -14.81 7.12
C LEU A 3 3.93 -16.23 6.74
N ASP A 4 2.64 -16.40 6.45
CA ASP A 4 2.11 -17.62 5.84
C ASP A 4 2.03 -17.41 4.33
N ARG A 5 3.11 -17.73 3.62
CA ARG A 5 3.21 -17.57 2.15
C ARG A 5 2.15 -18.37 1.39
N THR A 6 1.72 -19.52 1.92
CA THR A 6 0.63 -20.29 1.31
C THR A 6 -0.68 -19.53 1.41
N ARG A 7 -0.94 -18.89 2.55
CA ARG A 7 -2.13 -18.06 2.73
C ARG A 7 -2.09 -16.82 1.84
N ILE A 8 -0.94 -16.13 1.75
CA ILE A 8 -0.77 -14.98 0.86
C ILE A 8 -1.01 -15.36 -0.61
N ARG A 9 -0.52 -16.52 -1.06
CA ARG A 9 -0.81 -17.03 -2.40
C ARG A 9 -2.31 -17.25 -2.63
N ARG A 10 -3.02 -17.85 -1.66
CA ARG A 10 -4.47 -18.02 -1.75
C ARG A 10 -5.24 -16.69 -1.82
N LEU A 11 -4.72 -15.63 -1.20
CA LEU A 11 -5.32 -14.30 -1.33
C LEU A 11 -5.19 -13.79 -2.77
N ALA A 12 -4.02 -13.95 -3.41
CA ALA A 12 -3.85 -13.60 -4.81
C ALA A 12 -4.77 -14.44 -5.72
N GLU A 13 -4.78 -15.76 -5.55
CA GLU A 13 -5.66 -16.67 -6.30
C GLU A 13 -7.12 -16.21 -6.21
N ARG A 14 -7.61 -15.85 -5.01
CA ARG A 14 -8.99 -15.39 -4.83
C ARG A 14 -9.26 -14.02 -5.46
N LEU A 15 -8.29 -13.11 -5.47
CA LEU A 15 -8.41 -11.82 -6.17
C LEU A 15 -8.60 -12.05 -7.68
N ASP A 16 -7.86 -12.99 -8.26
CA ASP A 16 -7.96 -13.35 -9.67
C ASP A 16 -9.27 -14.08 -10.00
N GLU A 17 -9.63 -15.09 -9.21
CA GLU A 17 -10.87 -15.88 -9.36
C GLU A 17 -12.14 -14.99 -9.38
N GLU A 18 -12.19 -13.98 -8.52
CA GLU A 18 -13.32 -13.05 -8.42
C GLU A 18 -13.20 -11.87 -9.41
N GLY A 19 -12.12 -11.78 -10.18
CA GLY A 19 -11.87 -10.68 -11.12
C GLY A 19 -11.66 -9.32 -10.44
N VAL A 20 -11.18 -9.34 -9.19
CA VAL A 20 -11.02 -8.19 -8.30
C VAL A 20 -9.56 -7.79 -8.22
N VAL A 21 -9.02 -7.30 -9.34
CA VAL A 21 -7.59 -6.91 -9.44
C VAL A 21 -7.38 -5.43 -9.77
N ASN A 22 -8.47 -4.67 -9.93
CA ASN A 22 -8.44 -3.26 -10.36
C ASN A 22 -9.52 -2.38 -9.69
N ARG A 23 -10.26 -2.84 -8.67
CA ARG A 23 -11.26 -1.98 -8.00
C ARG A 23 -10.57 -0.82 -7.29
N HIS A 24 -9.55 -1.09 -6.50
CA HIS A 24 -8.83 -0.05 -5.75
C HIS A 24 -8.21 0.99 -6.69
N ARG A 25 -7.62 0.54 -7.80
CA ARG A 25 -7.09 1.40 -8.87
C ARG A 25 -8.18 2.29 -9.46
N ARG A 26 -9.34 1.72 -9.83
CA ARG A 26 -10.47 2.48 -10.41
C ARG A 26 -11.06 3.47 -9.42
N GLU A 27 -11.26 3.08 -8.17
CA GLU A 27 -11.76 3.95 -7.10
C GLU A 27 -10.82 5.13 -6.85
N THR A 28 -9.52 4.86 -6.73
CA THR A 28 -8.50 5.90 -6.55
C THR A 28 -8.49 6.86 -7.75
N ARG A 29 -8.54 6.31 -8.97
CA ARG A 29 -8.61 7.12 -10.20
C ARG A 29 -9.82 8.05 -10.21
N SER A 30 -11.00 7.51 -9.91
CA SER A 30 -12.23 8.28 -9.85
C SER A 30 -12.20 9.35 -8.75
N GLU A 31 -11.59 9.08 -7.59
CA GLU A 31 -11.38 10.10 -6.55
C GLU A 31 -10.55 11.27 -7.10
N PHE A 32 -9.42 11.00 -7.77
CA PHE A 32 -8.57 12.04 -8.33
C PHE A 32 -9.23 12.82 -9.48
N GLU A 33 -9.88 12.13 -10.42
CA GLU A 33 -10.57 12.78 -11.54
C GLU A 33 -11.76 13.64 -11.05
N LEU A 34 -12.62 13.09 -10.18
CA LEU A 34 -13.91 13.72 -9.84
C LEU A 34 -13.84 14.68 -8.67
N VAL A 35 -13.00 14.40 -7.67
CA VAL A 35 -12.92 15.20 -6.44
C VAL A 35 -11.78 16.19 -6.51
N TYR A 36 -10.62 15.76 -7.00
CA TYR A 36 -9.42 16.59 -7.07
C TYR A 36 -9.19 17.25 -8.43
N SER A 37 -10.07 16.99 -9.42
CA SER A 37 -9.98 17.55 -10.77
C SER A 37 -8.64 17.28 -11.46
N VAL A 38 -8.00 16.16 -11.13
CA VAL A 38 -6.75 15.73 -11.74
C VAL A 38 -7.01 15.22 -13.15
N SER A 39 -6.30 15.77 -14.13
CA SER A 39 -6.37 15.32 -15.52
C SER A 39 -5.64 14.00 -15.72
N ILE A 40 -6.05 13.21 -16.73
CA ILE A 40 -5.33 12.00 -17.15
C ILE A 40 -5.11 12.06 -18.67
N PRO A 41 -3.87 12.20 -19.14
CA PRO A 41 -2.61 12.23 -18.37
C PRO A 41 -2.48 13.49 -17.47
N PRO A 42 -1.79 13.39 -16.33
CA PRO A 42 -1.67 14.50 -15.38
C PRO A 42 -0.70 15.58 -15.86
N SER A 43 -1.03 16.83 -15.57
CA SER A 43 -0.12 17.98 -15.64
C SER A 43 0.84 18.04 -14.44
N MET A 44 1.79 18.98 -14.45
CA MET A 44 2.66 19.20 -13.27
C MET A 44 1.86 19.64 -12.04
N GLU A 45 0.83 20.47 -12.21
CA GLU A 45 -0.05 20.93 -11.12
C GLU A 45 -0.88 19.77 -10.56
N ASP A 46 -1.28 18.83 -11.42
CA ASP A 46 -1.96 17.61 -10.98
C ASP A 46 -1.04 16.73 -10.11
N LEU A 47 0.22 16.58 -10.50
CA LEU A 47 1.20 15.80 -9.73
C LEU A 47 1.49 16.43 -8.37
N ASP A 48 1.51 17.76 -8.28
CA ASP A 48 1.60 18.49 -7.02
C ASP A 48 0.34 18.30 -6.15
N THR A 49 -0.85 18.34 -6.76
CA THR A 49 -2.12 18.04 -6.07
C THR A 49 -2.13 16.63 -5.49
N VAL A 50 -1.68 15.64 -6.27
CA VAL A 50 -1.53 14.25 -5.83
C VAL A 50 -0.56 14.17 -4.65
N PHE A 51 0.62 14.78 -4.77
CA PHE A 51 1.62 14.76 -3.71
C PHE A 51 1.09 15.37 -2.41
N LYS A 52 0.46 16.55 -2.49
CA LYS A 52 -0.22 17.23 -1.37
C LYS A 52 -1.27 16.33 -0.71
N ARG A 53 -2.07 15.62 -1.50
CA ARG A 53 -3.11 14.72 -0.99
C ARG A 53 -2.52 13.52 -0.25
N VAL A 54 -1.44 12.94 -0.78
CA VAL A 54 -0.76 11.80 -0.15
C VAL A 54 -0.11 12.22 1.17
N ILE A 55 0.60 13.35 1.22
CA ILE A 55 1.20 13.82 2.48
C ILE A 55 0.15 14.27 3.51
N GLN A 56 -1.08 14.59 3.13
CA GLN A 56 -2.15 14.83 4.10
C GLN A 56 -2.68 13.53 4.74
N ALA A 57 -2.56 12.38 4.07
CA ALA A 57 -3.07 11.08 4.52
C ALA A 57 -2.23 10.39 5.63
N ARG A 58 -1.39 11.17 6.32
CA ARG A 58 -0.51 10.70 7.40
C ARG A 58 -1.30 10.43 8.67
N SER A 59 -0.79 9.53 9.52
CA SER A 59 -1.38 9.25 10.83
C SER A 59 -1.26 10.43 11.80
N GLN A 60 -0.16 11.18 11.72
CA GLN A 60 0.07 12.39 12.50
C GLN A 60 0.14 13.60 11.56
N PRO A 61 -0.79 14.56 11.68
CA PRO A 61 -0.76 15.76 10.85
C PRO A 61 0.45 16.63 11.19
N LEU A 62 0.99 17.31 10.19
CA LEU A 62 2.04 18.30 10.35
C LEU A 62 1.45 19.69 10.65
N SER A 63 2.28 20.61 11.14
CA SER A 63 1.94 22.03 11.14
C SER A 63 1.84 22.55 9.70
N HIS A 64 1.11 23.66 9.51
CA HIS A 64 0.98 24.30 8.21
C HIS A 64 2.34 24.63 7.59
N GLU A 65 3.23 25.27 8.35
CA GLU A 65 4.60 25.61 7.92
C GLU A 65 5.42 24.38 7.49
N ALA A 66 5.26 23.26 8.20
CA ALA A 66 5.96 22.02 7.85
C ALA A 66 5.42 21.41 6.54
N TYR A 67 4.12 21.55 6.26
CA TYR A 67 3.57 21.17 4.96
C TYR A 67 4.10 22.06 3.83
N GLU A 68 4.07 23.39 4.01
CA GLU A 68 4.59 24.33 3.02
C GLU A 68 6.07 24.08 2.71
N THR A 69 6.88 23.86 3.75
CA THR A 69 8.30 23.51 3.60
C THR A 69 8.47 22.20 2.84
N LEU A 70 7.68 21.17 3.16
CA LEU A 70 7.78 19.87 2.51
C LEU A 70 7.43 19.95 1.02
N VAL A 71 6.33 20.64 0.68
CA VAL A 71 5.90 20.85 -0.70
C VAL A 71 6.91 21.69 -1.48
N ALA A 72 7.52 22.71 -0.87
CA ALA A 72 8.54 23.53 -1.52
C ALA A 72 9.84 22.77 -1.83
N ASN A 73 10.17 21.74 -1.04
CA ASN A 73 11.43 20.99 -1.17
C ASN A 73 11.39 19.85 -2.19
N ILE A 74 10.20 19.50 -2.67
CA ILE A 74 9.97 18.36 -3.55
C ILE A 74 9.27 18.85 -4.79
N ASP A 75 9.95 18.74 -5.92
CA ASP A 75 9.31 18.81 -7.23
C ASP A 75 8.88 17.40 -7.64
N PRO A 76 7.57 17.08 -7.60
CA PRO A 76 7.11 15.72 -7.87
C PRO A 76 7.35 15.29 -9.32
N ALA A 77 7.34 16.22 -10.27
CA ALA A 77 7.64 15.92 -11.68
C ALA A 77 9.12 15.51 -11.85
N SER A 78 10.03 16.21 -11.17
CA SER A 78 11.46 15.84 -11.16
C SER A 78 11.73 14.51 -10.45
N VAL A 79 10.94 14.15 -9.43
CA VAL A 79 11.05 12.82 -8.79
C VAL A 79 10.65 11.72 -9.78
N LEU A 80 9.58 11.94 -10.53
CA LEU A 80 9.11 10.99 -11.53
C LEU A 80 9.99 10.98 -12.79
N SER A 81 10.87 11.95 -13.03
CA SER A 81 11.77 11.91 -14.20
C SER A 81 13.11 11.21 -13.96
N LEU A 82 13.32 10.64 -12.77
CA LEU A 82 14.53 9.87 -12.44
C LEU A 82 14.62 8.57 -13.25
N ASP A 83 15.79 7.90 -13.21
CA ASP A 83 16.04 6.75 -14.09
C ASP A 83 15.34 5.46 -13.61
N SER A 84 14.90 5.41 -12.35
CA SER A 84 14.23 4.25 -11.77
C SER A 84 13.27 4.58 -10.64
N ARG A 85 12.32 3.64 -10.40
CA ARG A 85 11.42 3.67 -9.23
C ARG A 85 12.19 3.76 -7.91
N ASP A 86 13.30 3.04 -7.79
CA ASP A 86 14.12 3.02 -6.57
C ASP A 86 14.81 4.35 -6.28
N GLU A 87 15.27 5.04 -7.31
CA GLU A 87 15.79 6.41 -7.17
C GLU A 87 14.71 7.38 -6.74
N ALA A 88 13.52 7.30 -7.36
CA ALA A 88 12.37 8.10 -6.98
C ALA A 88 11.94 7.85 -5.53
N PHE A 89 11.90 6.60 -5.11
CA PHE A 89 11.61 6.23 -3.72
C PHE A 89 12.64 6.82 -2.76
N ARG A 90 13.94 6.65 -3.02
CA ARG A 90 15.00 7.19 -2.16
C ARG A 90 14.92 8.71 -2.04
N ARG A 91 14.74 9.41 -3.17
CA ARG A 91 14.60 10.88 -3.20
C ARG A 91 13.45 11.38 -2.32
N LEU A 92 12.32 10.67 -2.33
CA LEU A 92 11.18 10.97 -1.45
C LEU A 92 11.49 10.62 0.00
N TYR A 93 11.99 9.42 0.27
CA TYR A 93 12.23 8.89 1.61
C TYR A 93 13.28 9.66 2.40
N GLU A 94 14.28 10.25 1.73
CA GLU A 94 15.28 11.13 2.35
C GLU A 94 14.69 12.44 2.91
N GLN A 95 13.47 12.81 2.49
CA GLN A 95 12.84 14.03 2.97
C GLN A 95 12.30 13.85 4.37
N LYS A 96 12.64 14.80 5.25
CA LYS A 96 12.10 14.84 6.60
C LYS A 96 10.58 14.76 6.54
N HIS A 97 10.03 13.92 7.40
CA HIS A 97 8.62 13.55 7.45
C HIS A 97 8.18 12.54 6.40
N ILE A 98 8.82 12.30 5.26
CA ILE A 98 8.33 11.26 4.34
C ILE A 98 8.77 9.87 4.82
N GLY A 99 7.81 9.12 5.35
CA GLY A 99 8.01 7.70 5.64
C GLY A 99 7.76 6.85 4.40
N GLN A 100 8.21 5.60 4.46
CA GLN A 100 8.08 4.60 3.39
C GLN A 100 6.65 4.48 2.84
N LYS A 101 5.63 4.46 3.71
CA LYS A 101 4.21 4.42 3.29
C LYS A 101 3.88 5.57 2.33
N ILE A 102 4.25 6.80 2.70
CA ILE A 102 3.92 8.02 1.95
C ILE A 102 4.65 8.04 0.60
N ALA A 103 5.92 7.63 0.58
CA ALA A 103 6.68 7.51 -0.66
C ALA A 103 6.07 6.48 -1.62
N ASN A 104 5.78 5.27 -1.13
CA ASN A 104 5.16 4.22 -1.95
C ASN A 104 3.75 4.59 -2.41
N GLU A 105 2.93 5.21 -1.56
CA GLU A 105 1.58 5.65 -1.93
C GLU A 105 1.61 6.68 -3.06
N TYR A 106 2.54 7.63 -3.00
CA TYR A 106 2.72 8.62 -4.08
C TYR A 106 3.14 7.95 -5.39
N LEU A 107 4.15 7.08 -5.35
CA LEU A 107 4.63 6.37 -6.54
C LEU A 107 3.55 5.45 -7.12
N ARG A 108 2.79 4.75 -6.28
CA ARG A 108 1.65 3.94 -6.70
C ARG A 108 0.63 4.77 -7.46
N ILE A 109 0.19 5.89 -6.90
CA ILE A 109 -0.83 6.72 -7.54
C ILE A 109 -0.29 7.28 -8.86
N ALA A 110 0.91 7.84 -8.88
CA ALA A 110 1.49 8.39 -10.10
C ALA A 110 1.65 7.33 -11.19
N VAL A 111 2.19 6.17 -10.86
CA VAL A 111 2.56 5.12 -11.83
C VAL A 111 1.40 4.21 -12.18
N ASP A 112 0.75 3.57 -11.22
CA ASP A 112 -0.32 2.60 -11.49
C ASP A 112 -1.66 3.30 -11.81
N VAL A 113 -2.02 4.32 -11.04
CA VAL A 113 -3.35 4.97 -11.16
C VAL A 113 -3.38 5.98 -12.31
N LEU A 114 -2.37 6.86 -12.37
CA LEU A 114 -2.30 7.97 -13.34
C LEU A 114 -1.43 7.65 -14.57
N ASN A 115 -0.79 6.48 -14.60
CA ASN A 115 -0.03 5.97 -15.75
C ASN A 115 1.19 6.83 -16.15
N VAL A 116 1.88 7.41 -15.17
CA VAL A 116 3.17 8.09 -15.36
C VAL A 116 4.31 7.08 -15.21
N ASN A 117 5.19 6.97 -16.20
CA ASN A 117 6.24 5.93 -16.25
C ASN A 117 5.70 4.50 -16.04
N PRO A 118 4.82 4.01 -16.92
CA PRO A 118 4.18 2.71 -16.76
C PRO A 118 5.16 1.54 -16.65
N ASP A 119 6.39 1.69 -17.17
CA ASP A 119 7.44 0.66 -17.09
C ASP A 119 7.87 0.35 -15.65
N TRP A 120 7.59 1.23 -14.68
CA TRP A 120 7.90 1.01 -13.27
C TRP A 120 6.84 0.19 -12.53
N ARG A 121 5.73 -0.16 -13.20
CA ARG A 121 4.55 -0.76 -12.55
C ARG A 121 4.88 -2.07 -11.84
N ASP A 122 5.67 -2.93 -12.45
CA ASP A 122 6.03 -4.24 -11.89
C ASP A 122 6.95 -4.11 -10.68
N ASP A 123 7.67 -2.98 -10.60
CA ASP A 123 8.52 -2.66 -9.47
C ASP A 123 7.76 -2.00 -8.33
N LEU A 124 6.51 -1.53 -8.49
CA LEU A 124 5.84 -0.79 -7.42
C LEU A 124 5.66 -1.62 -6.16
N HIS A 125 6.05 -1.06 -5.02
CA HIS A 125 5.77 -1.66 -3.72
C HIS A 125 4.37 -1.31 -3.23
N VAL A 126 3.72 -2.29 -2.59
CA VAL A 126 2.45 -2.10 -1.89
C VAL A 126 2.68 -1.15 -0.71
N ALA A 127 1.86 -0.10 -0.60
CA ALA A 127 1.96 0.87 0.47
C ALA A 127 1.39 0.28 1.77
N LEU A 128 2.24 -0.39 2.57
CA LEU A 128 1.82 -1.11 3.78
C LEU A 128 1.23 -0.19 4.84
N ASP A 129 -0.09 -0.07 4.81
CA ASP A 129 -0.86 0.68 5.79
C ASP A 129 -1.58 -0.26 6.77
N THR A 130 -2.23 0.33 7.78
CA THR A 130 -2.92 -0.45 8.81
C THR A 130 -4.05 -1.32 8.24
N ASN A 131 -4.73 -0.92 7.15
CA ASN A 131 -5.80 -1.73 6.57
C ASN A 131 -5.25 -2.96 5.87
N ILE A 132 -4.18 -2.82 5.08
CA ILE A 132 -3.50 -3.95 4.43
C ILE A 132 -2.97 -4.91 5.50
N LEU A 133 -2.30 -4.40 6.53
CA LEU A 133 -1.79 -5.23 7.62
C LEU A 133 -2.93 -5.90 8.42
N GLN A 134 -4.05 -5.22 8.65
CA GLN A 134 -5.21 -5.83 9.32
C GLN A 134 -5.86 -6.91 8.44
N ALA A 135 -6.02 -6.69 7.13
CA ALA A 135 -6.47 -7.72 6.21
C ALA A 135 -5.56 -8.95 6.28
N LEU A 136 -4.24 -8.76 6.23
CA LEU A 136 -3.28 -9.87 6.30
C LEU A 136 -3.40 -10.65 7.61
N VAL A 137 -3.55 -9.98 8.75
CA VAL A 137 -3.73 -10.66 10.04
C VAL A 137 -5.05 -11.42 10.05
N LYS A 138 -6.16 -10.75 9.74
CA LYS A 138 -7.51 -11.33 9.81
C LYS A 138 -7.72 -12.49 8.84
N THR A 139 -7.05 -12.45 7.69
CA THR A 139 -7.06 -13.55 6.73
C THR A 139 -5.98 -14.59 7.00
N GLY A 140 -5.07 -14.38 7.95
CA GLY A 140 -4.00 -15.32 8.31
C GLY A 140 -2.77 -15.28 7.40
N GLY A 141 -2.64 -14.31 6.50
CA GLY A 141 -1.40 -14.04 5.77
C GLY A 141 -0.25 -13.67 6.70
N ILE A 142 -0.56 -13.00 7.82
CA ILE A 142 0.34 -12.82 8.96
C ILE A 142 -0.21 -13.65 10.13
N ARG A 143 0.57 -14.61 10.62
CA ARG A 143 0.23 -15.38 11.82
C ARG A 143 0.89 -14.78 13.05
N ILE A 144 0.05 -14.38 14.01
CA ILE A 144 0.50 -13.79 15.28
C ILE A 144 0.63 -14.92 16.31
N ASP A 145 1.81 -15.05 16.91
CA ASP A 145 2.02 -16.00 18.00
C ASP A 145 1.36 -15.46 19.27
N SER A 146 0.89 -16.34 20.16
CA SER A 146 0.19 -15.96 21.39
C SER A 146 0.99 -14.98 22.27
N SER A 147 2.32 -15.05 22.25
CA SER A 147 3.20 -14.12 22.97
C SER A 147 3.14 -12.67 22.45
N GLU A 148 2.65 -12.45 21.23
CA GLU A 148 2.58 -11.14 20.57
C GLU A 148 1.13 -10.65 20.39
N ALA A 149 0.14 -11.33 20.97
CA ALA A 149 -1.29 -11.06 20.76
C ALA A 149 -1.72 -9.61 21.09
N ASN A 150 -1.03 -8.93 22.00
CA ASN A 150 -1.34 -7.56 22.40
C ASN A 150 -0.61 -6.50 21.56
N ARG A 151 0.18 -6.90 20.56
CA ARG A 151 0.94 -5.97 19.72
C ARG A 151 0.00 -5.22 18.77
N SER A 152 0.19 -3.91 18.66
CA SER A 152 -0.52 -3.11 17.66
C SER A 152 -0.13 -3.56 16.24
N VAL A 153 -1.13 -3.71 15.37
CA VAL A 153 -0.96 -4.17 13.97
C VAL A 153 0.03 -3.30 13.18
N GLY A 154 0.03 -1.98 13.42
CA GLY A 154 0.98 -1.06 12.79
C GLY A 154 2.44 -1.23 13.24
N ARG A 155 2.71 -2.15 14.18
CA ARG A 155 4.05 -2.49 14.69
C ARG A 155 4.43 -3.95 14.42
N LEU A 156 3.73 -4.63 13.51
CA LEU A 156 4.03 -6.03 13.14
C LEU A 156 5.15 -6.12 12.09
N VAL A 157 5.24 -5.12 11.22
CA VAL A 157 6.26 -5.04 10.17
C VAL A 157 7.35 -4.08 10.60
N ASN A 158 8.58 -4.52 10.44
CA ASN A 158 9.73 -3.65 10.57
C ASN A 158 9.91 -2.87 9.26
N MET A 159 9.62 -1.57 9.33
CA MET A 159 9.76 -0.65 8.21
C MET A 159 11.21 -0.12 8.08
N ASP A 160 12.07 -0.42 9.07
CA ASP A 160 13.50 -0.14 9.03
C ASP A 160 14.25 -1.42 8.61
N PRO A 161 14.86 -1.46 7.41
CA PRO A 161 15.55 -2.64 6.91
C PRO A 161 16.75 -3.05 7.77
N ASP A 162 17.28 -2.16 8.62
CA ASP A 162 18.46 -2.40 9.44
C ASP A 162 18.14 -2.80 10.90
N ALA A 163 16.86 -2.79 11.31
CA ALA A 163 16.47 -3.13 12.68
C ALA A 163 16.33 -4.66 12.92
N ASP A 164 16.57 -5.08 14.17
CA ASP A 164 16.69 -6.50 14.58
C ASP A 164 15.49 -7.36 14.10
N PRO A 165 15.72 -8.30 13.17
CA PRO A 165 14.66 -9.07 12.50
C PRO A 165 13.99 -10.12 13.41
N ASN A 166 14.52 -10.39 14.60
CA ASN A 166 14.08 -11.52 15.43
C ASN A 166 12.70 -11.33 16.10
N LYS A 167 12.00 -10.21 15.86
CA LYS A 167 10.67 -9.93 16.48
C LYS A 167 9.60 -9.41 15.53
N LEU A 168 9.96 -9.04 14.31
CA LEU A 168 9.07 -8.34 13.36
C LEU A 168 9.20 -8.96 11.98
N ILE A 169 8.13 -8.85 11.17
CA ILE A 169 8.20 -9.24 9.77
C ILE A 169 9.01 -8.18 9.02
N GLY A 170 10.03 -8.59 8.25
CA GLY A 170 10.77 -7.67 7.40
C GLY A 170 9.88 -7.05 6.32
N TYR A 171 10.01 -5.75 6.09
CA TYR A 171 9.31 -5.07 5.00
C TYR A 171 9.56 -5.76 3.65
N THR A 172 10.83 -6.02 3.32
CA THR A 172 11.23 -6.65 2.05
C THR A 172 10.66 -8.07 1.95
N ASP A 173 10.72 -8.85 3.03
CA ASP A 173 10.16 -10.22 3.04
C ASP A 173 8.67 -10.26 2.69
N LEU A 174 7.90 -9.26 3.15
CA LEU A 174 6.47 -9.14 2.83
C LEU A 174 6.25 -8.70 1.38
N GLN A 175 7.04 -7.74 0.88
CA GLN A 175 6.98 -7.32 -0.52
C GLN A 175 7.35 -8.45 -1.48
N ASP A 176 8.35 -9.27 -1.13
CA ASP A 176 8.76 -10.44 -1.91
C ASP A 176 7.68 -11.52 -1.88
N ALA A 177 7.05 -11.76 -0.73
CA ALA A 177 5.92 -12.68 -0.64
C ALA A 177 4.74 -12.23 -1.52
N PHE A 178 4.48 -10.93 -1.63
CA PHE A 178 3.49 -10.38 -2.56
C PHE A 178 3.90 -10.57 -4.02
N GLN A 179 5.16 -10.28 -4.36
CA GLN A 179 5.67 -10.50 -5.71
C GLN A 179 5.53 -11.95 -6.16
N ASP A 180 5.99 -12.87 -5.32
CA ASP A 180 5.93 -14.31 -5.59
C ASP A 180 4.47 -14.74 -5.81
N ALA A 181 3.56 -14.33 -4.93
CA ALA A 181 2.15 -14.69 -5.02
C ALA A 181 1.46 -14.08 -6.25
N ALA A 182 1.69 -12.79 -6.54
CA ALA A 182 1.09 -12.11 -7.68
C ALA A 182 1.59 -12.67 -9.02
N ALA A 183 2.85 -13.12 -9.09
CA ALA A 183 3.39 -13.77 -10.28
C ALA A 183 2.68 -15.09 -10.62
N HIS A 184 2.02 -15.78 -9.67
CA HIS A 184 1.26 -17.00 -9.95
C HIS A 184 -0.06 -16.73 -10.69
N ILE A 185 -0.55 -15.50 -10.65
CA ILE A 185 -1.79 -15.05 -11.31
C ILE A 185 -1.50 -14.04 -12.43
N ASP A 186 -0.25 -13.97 -12.90
CA ASP A 186 0.20 -13.02 -13.93
C ASP A 186 -0.16 -11.54 -13.63
N GLN A 187 -0.07 -11.14 -12.36
CA GLN A 187 -0.30 -9.75 -11.91
C GLN A 187 0.96 -9.12 -11.29
N PRO A 188 1.10 -7.78 -11.35
CA PRO A 188 2.09 -7.06 -10.56
C PRO A 188 1.76 -7.15 -9.06
N ARG A 189 2.79 -7.04 -8.19
CA ARG A 189 2.61 -7.14 -6.73
C ARG A 189 1.59 -6.14 -6.16
N ILE A 190 1.40 -5.02 -6.85
CA ILE A 190 0.49 -3.95 -6.44
C ILE A 190 -0.99 -4.39 -6.40
N VAL A 191 -1.33 -5.55 -6.99
CA VAL A 191 -2.65 -6.18 -6.86
C VAL A 191 -3.09 -6.37 -5.40
N PHE A 192 -2.14 -6.52 -4.47
CA PHE A 192 -2.43 -6.64 -3.04
C PHE A 192 -2.94 -5.35 -2.38
N ASP A 193 -2.96 -4.21 -3.07
CA ASP A 193 -3.70 -3.05 -2.58
C ASP A 193 -5.21 -3.30 -2.49
N GLU A 194 -5.73 -4.30 -3.18
CA GLU A 194 -7.12 -4.75 -3.02
C GLU A 194 -7.42 -5.22 -1.58
N LEU A 195 -6.40 -5.65 -0.81
CA LEU A 195 -6.54 -5.92 0.62
C LEU A 195 -7.00 -4.69 1.39
N TRP A 196 -6.61 -3.49 0.96
CA TRP A 196 -7.07 -2.25 1.55
C TRP A 196 -8.58 -2.07 1.37
N THR A 197 -9.06 -2.23 0.14
CA THR A 197 -10.49 -2.09 -0.19
C THR A 197 -11.30 -3.19 0.51
N GLU A 198 -10.82 -4.43 0.50
CA GLU A 198 -11.46 -5.54 1.21
C GLU A 198 -11.53 -5.29 2.72
N HIS A 199 -10.45 -4.83 3.33
CA HIS A 199 -10.46 -4.52 4.76
C HIS A 199 -11.44 -3.40 5.09
N ARG A 200 -11.29 -2.27 4.41
CA ARG A 200 -12.03 -1.04 4.71
C ARG A 200 -13.53 -1.21 4.49
N SER A 201 -13.93 -1.91 3.43
CA SER A 201 -15.32 -1.98 3.00
C SER A 201 -16.08 -3.18 3.57
N PHE A 202 -15.39 -4.30 3.85
CA PHE A 202 -16.07 -5.55 4.23
C PHE A 202 -15.53 -6.15 5.53
N ILE A 203 -14.22 -6.41 5.63
CA ILE A 203 -13.68 -7.19 6.77
C ILE A 203 -13.78 -6.42 8.09
N ALA A 204 -13.61 -5.09 8.06
CA ALA A 204 -13.70 -4.26 9.26
C ALA A 204 -15.12 -4.23 9.87
N ASP A 205 -16.16 -4.39 9.05
CA ASP A 205 -17.57 -4.31 9.45
C ASP A 205 -18.18 -5.72 9.65
N PRO A 206 -18.53 -6.12 10.88
CA PRO A 206 -19.16 -7.42 11.14
C PRO A 206 -20.39 -7.75 10.29
N LEU A 207 -21.17 -6.73 9.89
CA LEU A 207 -22.38 -6.91 9.10
C LEU A 207 -22.09 -7.16 7.61
N LEU A 208 -20.92 -6.71 7.13
CA LEU A 208 -20.50 -6.84 5.74
C LEU A 208 -19.43 -7.91 5.52
N ARG A 209 -18.79 -8.43 6.58
CA ARG A 209 -17.82 -9.54 6.52
C ARG A 209 -18.24 -10.71 5.62
N PRO A 210 -19.49 -11.20 5.66
CA PRO A 210 -19.91 -12.30 4.79
C PRO A 210 -19.87 -11.98 3.28
N GLN A 211 -19.77 -10.69 2.91
CA GLN A 211 -19.69 -10.23 1.52
C GLN A 211 -18.24 -10.06 1.04
N SER A 212 -17.25 -10.16 1.93
CA SER A 212 -15.84 -10.14 1.53
C SER A 212 -15.53 -11.35 0.66
N ILE A 213 -14.72 -11.15 -0.38
CA ILE A 213 -14.21 -12.26 -1.20
C ILE A 213 -13.34 -13.23 -0.39
N PHE A 214 -12.85 -12.79 0.78
CA PHE A 214 -12.03 -13.57 1.69
C PHE A 214 -12.80 -14.11 2.90
N ALA A 215 -14.15 -14.09 2.88
CA ALA A 215 -14.96 -14.46 4.03
C ALA A 215 -14.64 -15.86 4.58
N ASP A 216 -14.37 -16.83 3.70
CA ASP A 216 -13.98 -18.20 4.05
C ASP A 216 -12.54 -18.33 4.58
N LEU A 217 -11.72 -17.29 4.41
CA LEU A 217 -10.34 -17.22 4.88
C LEU A 217 -10.19 -16.42 6.18
N LEU A 218 -11.26 -15.82 6.71
CA LEU A 218 -11.19 -15.07 7.95
C LEU A 218 -10.94 -16.00 9.14
N ILE A 219 -10.05 -15.57 10.05
CA ILE A 219 -9.72 -16.27 11.29
C ILE A 219 -10.50 -15.64 12.43
N GLU A 220 -11.43 -16.40 13.02
CA GLU A 220 -12.35 -15.94 14.07
C GLU A 220 -11.64 -15.30 15.26
N GLU A 221 -10.46 -15.81 15.63
CA GLU A 221 -9.63 -15.27 16.73
C GLU A 221 -9.19 -13.81 16.52
N TYR A 222 -9.24 -13.30 15.28
CA TYR A 222 -8.76 -11.97 14.90
C TYR A 222 -9.88 -11.00 14.46
N LEU A 223 -11.15 -11.40 14.60
CA LEU A 223 -12.33 -10.67 14.13
C LEU A 223 -12.97 -9.75 15.17
#